data_AF-A0A645JAT2-F1
#
_entry.id   AF-A0A645JAT2-F1
#
_cell.length_a   1.000
_cell.length_b   1.000
_cell.length_c   1.000
_cell.angle_alpha   90.00
_cell.angle_beta   90.00
_cell.angle_gamma   90.00
#
_symmetry.space_group_name_H-M   'P 1'
#
loop_
_entity.id
_entity.type
_entity.pdbx_description
1 polymer ?
#
loop_
_entity_poly.entity_id
_entity_poly.type
_entity_poly.pdbx_seq_one_letter_code
_entity_poly.pdbx_strand_id
1 'polypeptide(L)'
;MDIMTNFIRPMAEQVGFPAELAPLSIIRLVSSSAATGLLLDIFQNFGPDSFLGRVSSVMMSCTETVFYTMSLYFLSVGVRKTRYTLPCALIANFAGVIAAVILVEMVFGK
;
A
#
# COMPACT_ATOMS: atom_id res chain seq x y z
N MET A 1 9.86 -1.52 -11.75
CA MET A 1 9.12 -0.35 -11.25
C MET A 1 8.54 0.45 -12.40
N ASP A 2 9.36 0.90 -13.34
CA ASP A 2 9.00 1.91 -14.35
C ASP A 2 7.80 1.59 -15.25
N ILE A 3 7.63 0.34 -15.67
CA ILE A 3 6.49 -0.08 -16.53
C ILE A 3 5.16 0.03 -15.77
N MET A 4 5.12 -0.37 -14.49
CA MET A 4 3.91 -0.29 -13.67
C MET A 4 3.61 1.16 -13.27
N THR A 5 4.66 1.93 -12.96
CA THR A 5 4.55 3.36 -12.65
C THR A 5 3.93 4.13 -13.83
N ASN A 6 4.42 3.91 -15.06
CA ASN A 6 3.92 4.59 -16.26
C ASN A 6 2.46 4.27 -16.60
N PHE A 7 1.96 3.09 -16.22
CA PHE A 7 0.57 2.69 -16.46
C PHE A 7 -0.40 3.34 -15.47
N ILE A 8 0.03 3.57 -14.23
CA ILE A 8 -0.84 4.05 -13.13
C ILE A 8 -0.76 5.57 -12.94
N ARG A 9 0.30 6.19 -13.45
CA ARG A 9 0.57 7.63 -13.39
C ARG A 9 -0.64 8.55 -13.67
N PRO A 10 -1.46 8.36 -14.73
CA PRO A 10 -2.56 9.28 -15.02
C PRO A 10 -3.69 9.24 -13.97
N MET A 11 -3.91 8.09 -13.30
CA MET A 11 -4.89 8.00 -12.20
C MET A 11 -4.30 8.48 -10.87
N ALA A 12 -2.99 8.29 -10.67
CA ALA A 12 -2.30 8.71 -9.46
C ALA A 12 -2.18 10.25 -9.37
N GLU A 13 -1.88 10.93 -10.48
CA GLU A 13 -1.74 12.39 -10.55
C GLU A 13 -3.07 13.13 -10.29
N GLN A 14 -4.22 12.55 -10.64
CA GLN A 14 -5.54 13.14 -10.34
C GLN A 14 -5.89 13.14 -8.84
N VAL A 15 -5.27 12.25 -8.06
CA VAL A 15 -5.54 12.07 -6.62
C VAL A 15 -4.39 12.63 -5.75
N GLY A 16 -3.31 13.13 -6.37
CA GLY A 16 -2.10 13.55 -5.67
C GLY A 16 -1.31 12.37 -5.07
N PHE A 17 -1.57 11.15 -5.53
CA PHE A 17 -0.88 9.96 -5.08
C PHE A 17 0.46 9.80 -5.84
N PRO A 18 1.59 9.55 -5.16
CA PRO A 18 2.87 9.32 -5.83
C PRO A 18 2.84 8.00 -6.62
N ALA A 19 3.01 8.08 -7.94
CA ALA A 19 2.90 6.94 -8.85
C ALA A 19 3.91 5.82 -8.54
N GLU A 20 5.07 6.18 -7.97
CA GLU A 20 6.12 5.27 -7.55
C GLU A 20 5.68 4.30 -6.44
N LEU A 21 4.65 4.67 -5.66
CA LEU A 21 4.08 3.84 -4.59
C LEU A 21 2.93 2.94 -5.05
N ALA A 22 2.50 3.06 -6.31
CA ALA A 22 1.41 2.25 -6.82
C ALA A 22 1.75 0.75 -6.88
N PRO A 23 2.95 0.33 -7.34
CA PRO A 23 3.34 -1.08 -7.30
C PRO A 23 3.38 -1.60 -5.85
N LEU A 24 3.89 -0.81 -4.91
CA LEU A 24 3.93 -1.16 -3.50
C LEU A 24 2.51 -1.38 -2.94
N SER A 25 1.59 -0.47 -3.22
CA SER A 25 0.19 -0.54 -2.75
C SER A 25 -0.53 -1.81 -3.22
N ILE A 26 -0.30 -2.22 -4.47
CA ILE A 26 -0.92 -3.40 -5.07
C ILE A 26 -0.30 -4.67 -4.48
N ILE A 27 1.02 -4.76 -4.44
CA ILE A 27 1.72 -5.95 -3.94
C ILE A 27 1.46 -6.15 -2.43
N ARG A 28 1.32 -5.06 -1.66
CA ARG A 28 0.98 -5.11 -0.23
C ARG A 28 -0.33 -5.84 0.04
N LEU A 29 -1.32 -5.80 -0.86
CA LEU A 29 -2.58 -6.53 -0.68
C LEU A 29 -2.39 -8.05 -0.69
N VAL A 30 -1.37 -8.54 -1.39
CA VAL A 30 -1.14 -9.97 -1.62
C VAL A 30 -0.07 -10.53 -0.68
N SER A 31 1.05 -9.81 -0.51
CA SER A 31 2.20 -10.31 0.23
C SER A 31 3.00 -9.20 0.91
N SER A 32 3.25 -9.38 2.21
CA SER A 32 4.07 -8.47 3.01
C SER A 32 5.55 -8.59 2.63
N SER A 33 6.05 -9.82 2.41
CA SER A 33 7.46 -10.06 2.11
C SER A 33 7.88 -9.48 0.75
N ALA A 34 7.03 -9.64 -0.27
CA ALA A 34 7.29 -9.05 -1.59
C ALA A 34 7.22 -7.52 -1.55
N ALA A 35 6.26 -6.97 -0.79
CA ALA A 35 6.14 -5.53 -0.60
C ALA A 35 7.39 -4.96 0.11
N THR A 36 7.97 -5.68 1.07
CA THR A 36 9.20 -5.23 1.76
C THR A 36 10.37 -5.11 0.79
N GLY A 37 10.47 -5.99 -0.22
CA GLY A 37 11.46 -5.83 -1.29
C GLY A 37 11.28 -4.49 -2.04
N LEU A 38 10.04 -4.15 -2.41
CA LEU A 38 9.73 -2.88 -3.06
C LEU A 38 9.99 -1.66 -2.16
N LEU A 39 9.75 -1.78 -0.84
CA LEU A 39 10.08 -0.74 0.13
C LEU A 39 11.59 -0.48 0.17
N LEU A 40 12.39 -1.56 0.21
CA LEU A 40 13.84 -1.44 0.19
C LEU A 40 14.33 -0.82 -1.10
N ASP A 41 13.74 -1.16 -2.25
CA ASP A 41 14.04 -0.50 -3.53
C ASP A 41 13.71 1.00 -3.48
N ILE A 42 12.58 1.40 -2.87
CA ILE A 42 12.23 2.82 -2.68
C ILE A 42 13.27 3.51 -1.79
N PHE A 43 13.68 2.87 -0.68
CA PHE A 43 14.71 3.42 0.20
C PHE A 43 16.07 3.56 -0.48
N GLN A 44 16.45 2.62 -1.34
CA GLN A 44 17.70 2.69 -2.10
C GLN A 44 17.67 3.81 -3.15
N ASN A 45 16.54 4.01 -3.84
CA ASN A 45 16.44 4.99 -4.92
C ASN A 45 16.17 6.42 -4.44
N PHE A 46 15.38 6.59 -3.38
CA PHE A 46 14.92 7.92 -2.92
C PHE A 46 15.42 8.27 -1.51
N GLY A 47 15.90 7.31 -0.73
CA GLY A 47 16.26 7.48 0.68
C GLY A 47 15.06 7.28 1.63
N PRO A 48 15.28 6.73 2.83
CA PRO A 48 14.21 6.46 3.79
C PRO A 48 13.55 7.73 4.36
N ASP A 49 14.32 8.82 4.48
CA ASP A 49 13.82 10.12 4.97
C ASP A 49 13.15 10.98 3.89
N SER A 50 13.14 10.52 2.63
CA SER A 50 12.41 11.21 1.56
C SER A 50 10.90 11.13 1.77
N PHE A 51 10.16 11.99 1.09
CA PHE A 51 8.69 11.91 1.07
C PHE A 51 8.20 10.51 0.70
N LEU A 52 8.73 9.92 -0.39
CA LEU A 52 8.38 8.57 -0.81
C LEU A 52 8.77 7.51 0.24
N GLY A 53 9.93 7.66 0.88
CA GLY A 53 10.38 6.78 1.96
C GLY A 53 9.47 6.85 3.19
N ARG A 54 9.05 8.04 3.60
CA ARG A 54 8.15 8.24 4.74
C ARG A 54 6.74 7.74 4.45
N VAL A 55 6.17 8.06 3.30
CA VAL A 55 4.85 7.58 2.89
C VAL A 55 4.84 6.06 2.81
N SER A 56 5.82 5.46 2.14
CA SER A 56 5.92 3.99 2.04
C SER A 56 6.10 3.32 3.41
N SER A 57 6.85 3.93 4.35
CA SER A 57 6.98 3.44 5.72
C SER A 57 5.65 3.44 6.48
N VAL A 58 4.89 4.54 6.40
CA VAL A 58 3.58 4.65 7.06
C VAL A 58 2.58 3.67 6.43
N MET A 59 2.53 3.58 5.10
CA MET A 59 1.69 2.62 4.40
C MET A 59 1.97 1.19 4.87
N MET A 60 3.24 0.81 4.97
CA MET A 60 3.65 -0.53 5.39
C MET A 60 3.31 -0.86 6.84
N SER A 61 3.26 0.14 7.72
CA SER A 61 2.91 -0.05 9.14
C SER A 61 1.41 0.02 9.42
N CYS A 62 0.62 0.71 8.59
CA CYS A 62 -0.81 0.94 8.84
C CYS A 62 -1.73 -0.01 8.07
N THR A 63 -1.23 -0.66 7.02
CA THR A 63 -2.02 -1.55 6.16
C THR A 63 -1.64 -3.01 6.33
N GLU A 64 -2.60 -3.88 6.08
CA GLU A 64 -2.44 -5.33 6.18
C GLU A 64 -2.52 -6.02 4.83
N THR A 65 -2.03 -7.26 4.79
CA THR A 65 -2.09 -8.10 3.58
C THR A 65 -3.47 -8.72 3.43
N VAL A 66 -4.42 -8.02 2.77
CA VAL A 66 -5.84 -8.40 2.70
C VAL A 66 -6.06 -9.86 2.26
N PHE A 67 -5.44 -10.31 1.17
CA PHE A 67 -5.68 -11.67 0.67
C PHE A 67 -5.03 -12.74 1.55
N TYR A 68 -3.84 -12.48 2.08
CA TYR A 68 -3.11 -13.40 2.95
C TYR A 68 -3.77 -13.54 4.32
N THR A 69 -4.10 -12.40 4.96
CA THR A 69 -4.80 -12.37 6.26
C THR A 69 -6.19 -13.00 6.16
N MET A 70 -6.98 -12.68 5.13
CA MET A 70 -8.27 -13.34 4.92
C MET A 70 -8.10 -14.85 4.78
N SER A 71 -7.16 -15.32 3.94
CA SER A 71 -6.98 -16.75 3.71
C SER A 71 -6.57 -17.49 4.99
N LEU A 72 -5.58 -16.98 5.73
CA LEU A 72 -5.10 -17.64 6.95
C LEU A 72 -6.09 -17.55 8.11
N TYR A 73 -6.63 -16.36 8.38
CA TYR A 73 -7.53 -16.17 9.50
C TYR A 73 -8.87 -16.84 9.26
N PHE A 74 -9.43 -16.77 8.04
CA PHE A 74 -10.69 -17.45 7.78
C PHE A 74 -10.53 -18.97 7.72
N LEU A 75 -9.38 -19.47 7.29
CA LEU A 75 -9.07 -20.90 7.37
C LEU A 75 -8.97 -21.36 8.84
N SER A 76 -8.30 -20.60 9.71
CA SER A 76 -8.07 -21.02 11.11
C SER A 76 -9.34 -21.07 11.95
N VAL A 77 -10.30 -20.17 11.71
CA VAL A 77 -11.62 -20.15 12.40
C VAL A 77 -12.77 -20.72 11.56
N GLY A 78 -12.49 -21.30 10.39
CA GLY A 78 -13.48 -21.99 9.56
C GLY A 78 -14.56 -21.09 8.93
N VAL A 79 -14.25 -19.81 8.70
CA VAL A 79 -15.18 -18.83 8.13
C VAL A 79 -15.39 -19.08 6.64
N ARG A 80 -16.64 -19.35 6.23
CA ARG A 80 -17.01 -19.61 4.83
C ARG A 80 -17.67 -18.43 4.11
N LYS A 81 -18.15 -17.43 4.85
CA LYS A 81 -18.87 -16.27 4.29
C LYS A 81 -17.92 -15.07 4.15
N THR A 82 -17.33 -14.90 2.97
CA THR A 82 -16.31 -13.86 2.71
C THR A 82 -16.81 -12.69 1.84
N ARG A 83 -18.02 -12.82 1.29
CA ARG A 83 -18.68 -11.90 0.35
C ARG A 83 -18.46 -10.41 0.64
N TYR A 84 -18.66 -9.99 1.88
CA TYR A 84 -18.62 -8.58 2.27
C TYR A 84 -17.28 -8.17 2.87
N THR A 85 -16.50 -9.14 3.37
CA THR A 85 -15.20 -8.85 4.00
C THR A 85 -14.23 -8.31 2.99
N LEU A 86 -14.11 -8.94 1.81
CA LEU A 86 -13.15 -8.52 0.79
C LEU A 86 -13.36 -7.06 0.34
N PRO A 87 -14.56 -6.64 -0.11
CA PRO A 87 -14.76 -5.25 -0.52
C PRO A 87 -14.54 -4.26 0.63
N CYS A 88 -14.99 -4.57 1.86
CA CYS A 88 -14.74 -3.71 3.02
C CYS A 88 -13.24 -3.58 3.32
N ALA A 89 -12.49 -4.68 3.27
CA ALA A 89 -11.05 -4.69 3.53
C ALA A 89 -10.28 -3.91 2.45
N LEU A 90 -10.66 -4.04 1.18
CA LEU A 90 -10.05 -3.27 0.09
C LEU A 90 -10.30 -1.77 0.24
N ILE A 91 -11.53 -1.36 0.59
CA ILE A 91 -11.88 0.05 0.82
C ILE A 91 -11.11 0.59 2.03
N ALA A 92 -11.06 -0.15 3.14
CA ALA A 92 -10.31 0.25 4.33
C ALA A 92 -8.81 0.39 4.03
N ASN A 93 -8.24 -0.54 3.27
CA ASN A 93 -6.85 -0.48 2.84
C ASN A 93 -6.57 0.74 1.98
N PHE A 94 -7.44 1.03 1.01
CA PHE A 94 -7.33 2.19 0.14
C PHE A 94 -7.42 3.51 0.93
N ALA A 95 -8.36 3.59 1.89
CA ALA A 95 -8.44 4.74 2.79
C ALA A 95 -7.18 4.90 3.64
N GLY A 96 -6.58 3.81 4.12
CA GLY A 96 -5.30 3.82 4.85
C GLY A 96 -4.14 4.33 3.99
N VAL A 97 -4.07 3.92 2.72
CA VAL A 97 -3.05 4.40 1.78
C VAL A 97 -3.20 5.90 1.53
N ILE A 98 -4.41 6.40 1.29
CA ILE A 98 -4.68 7.84 1.12
C ILE A 98 -4.31 8.61 2.39
N ALA A 99 -4.73 8.11 3.56
CA ALA A 99 -4.43 8.73 4.84
C ALA A 99 -2.91 8.81 5.09
N ALA A 100 -2.14 7.79 4.70
CA ALA A 100 -0.69 7.81 4.82
C ALA A 100 -0.05 8.96 4.02
N VAL A 101 -0.50 9.18 2.78
CA VAL A 101 0.00 10.29 1.94
C VAL A 101 -0.32 11.64 2.58
N ILE A 102 -1.60 11.84 2.97
CA ILE A 102 -2.06 13.11 3.54
C ILE A 102 -1.34 13.41 4.85
N LEU A 103 -1.22 12.43 5.75
CA LEU A 103 -0.59 12.63 7.06
C LEU A 103 0.91 12.92 6.92
N VAL A 104 1.61 12.24 6.02
CA VAL A 104 3.03 12.54 5.79
C VAL A 104 3.21 13.92 5.19
N GLU A 105 2.36 14.32 4.23
CA GLU A 105 2.37 15.67 3.67
C GLU A 105 2.08 16.74 4.74
N MET A 106 1.12 16.50 5.65
CA MET A 106 0.79 17.43 6.73
C MET A 106 1.89 17.56 7.78
N VAL A 107 2.56 16.47 8.14
CA VAL A 107 3.54 16.45 9.24
C VAL A 107 4.94 16.85 8.75
N PHE A 108 5.32 16.41 7.56
CA PHE A 108 6.70 16.54 7.06
C PHE A 108 6.83 17.46 5.85
N GLY A 109 5.73 17.88 5.23
CA GLY A 109 5.76 18.53 3.93
C GLY A 109 6.04 17.54 2.79
N LYS A 110 6.10 18.07 1.56
CA LYS A 110 6.58 17.33 0.39
C LYS A 110 8.11 17.33 0.33
#